data_AF-A0A820IYC0-F1
#
_entry.id   AF-A0A820IYC0-F1
#
_cell.length_a   1.000
_cell.length_b   1.000
_cell.length_c   1.000
_cell.angle_alpha   90.00
_cell.angle_beta   90.00
_cell.angle_gamma   90.00
#
_symmetry.space_group_name_H-M   'P 1'
#
loop_
_entity.id
_entity.type
_entity.pdbx_description
1 polymer ?
#
loop_
_entity_poly.entity_id
_entity_poly.type
_entity_poly.pdbx_seq_one_letter_code
_entity_poly.pdbx_strand_id
1 'polypeptide(L)'
;MSGKTLKTVNEAFQDEYPDDEISARQTIYRLATKFDETGSMEDAPRSGRPTSITTEENMELVSESYTLNPQKSQRRAAHDLDISRSSVRRIMKELNLKPYKPRLLQALNEDDPDRRLEFSQWVLDS
;
A
#
# COMPACT_ATOMS: atom_id res chain seq x y z
N MET A 1 9.75 20.25 38.32
CA MET A 1 9.46 18.81 38.43
C MET A 1 10.79 18.09 38.54
N SER A 2 11.18 17.61 39.74
CA SER A 2 12.43 16.87 39.89
C SER A 2 12.24 15.49 39.26
N GLY A 3 12.81 15.27 38.07
CA GLY A 3 12.71 13.99 37.36
C GLY A 3 13.37 12.87 38.16
N LYS A 4 12.83 11.65 38.06
CA LYS A 4 13.46 10.46 38.67
C LYS A 4 14.91 10.35 38.20
N THR A 5 15.82 10.01 39.11
CA THR A 5 17.23 9.84 38.75
C THR A 5 17.41 8.59 37.91
N LEU A 6 18.41 8.58 37.02
CA LEU A 6 18.72 7.42 36.18
C LEU A 6 18.94 6.13 36.99
N LYS A 7 19.56 6.26 38.17
CA LYS A 7 19.80 5.14 39.08
C LYS A 7 18.47 4.50 39.51
N THR A 8 17.52 5.30 39.94
CA THR A 8 16.17 4.85 40.34
C THR A 8 15.42 4.21 39.16
N VAL A 9 15.60 4.73 37.94
CA VAL A 9 14.99 4.16 36.73
C VAL A 9 15.60 2.79 36.41
N ASN A 10 16.92 2.66 36.51
CA ASN A 10 17.62 1.41 36.25
C ASN A 10 17.32 0.33 37.31
N GLU A 11 17.26 0.72 38.59
CA GLU A 11 16.87 -0.19 39.68
C GLU A 11 15.47 -0.75 39.44
N ALA A 12 14.48 0.12 39.17
CA ALA A 12 13.13 -0.31 38.85
C ALA A 12 13.05 -1.17 37.58
N PHE A 13 13.89 -0.89 36.58
CA PHE A 13 13.96 -1.69 35.36
C PHE A 13 14.52 -3.09 35.64
N GLN A 14 15.59 -3.22 36.44
CA GLN A 14 16.15 -4.53 36.78
C GLN A 14 15.23 -5.35 37.68
N ASP A 15 14.46 -4.69 38.55
CA ASP A 15 13.45 -5.36 39.38
C ASP A 15 12.35 -6.00 38.52
N GLU A 16 11.97 -5.35 37.42
CA GLU A 16 10.93 -5.83 36.49
C GLU A 16 11.49 -6.79 35.42
N TYR A 17 12.73 -6.57 34.99
CA TYR A 17 13.43 -7.33 33.94
C TYR A 17 14.82 -7.81 34.44
N PRO A 18 14.87 -8.88 35.27
CA PRO A 18 16.10 -9.28 35.96
C PRO A 18 17.19 -9.86 35.04
N ASP A 19 16.78 -10.47 33.92
CA ASP A 19 17.67 -11.14 32.97
C ASP A 19 18.19 -10.20 31.86
N ASP A 20 17.65 -8.98 31.78
CA ASP A 20 18.04 -8.00 30.76
C ASP A 20 19.20 -7.12 31.23
N GLU A 21 20.07 -6.74 30.28
CA GLU A 21 21.16 -5.81 30.56
C GLU A 21 20.67 -4.37 30.69
N ILE A 22 21.25 -3.64 31.64
CA ILE A 22 20.95 -2.23 31.84
C ILE A 22 21.35 -1.42 30.60
N SER A 23 20.38 -0.72 30.03
CA SER A 23 20.60 0.17 28.90
C SER A 23 21.53 1.35 29.26
N ALA A 24 22.39 1.73 28.32
CA ALA A 24 23.28 2.88 28.49
C ALA A 24 22.49 4.17 28.80
N ARG A 25 23.05 5.02 29.68
CA ARG A 25 22.47 6.30 30.09
C ARG A 25 21.92 7.12 28.92
N GLN A 26 22.71 7.24 27.84
CA GLN A 26 22.33 8.02 26.65
C GLN A 26 21.08 7.46 25.95
N THR A 27 20.92 6.14 25.91
CA THR A 27 19.75 5.47 25.32
C THR A 27 18.49 5.83 26.08
N ILE A 28 18.53 5.80 27.41
CA ILE A 28 17.39 6.11 28.28
C ILE A 28 16.97 7.58 28.10
N TYR A 29 17.92 8.51 28.10
CA TYR A 29 17.60 9.93 27.85
C TYR A 29 17.05 10.15 26.45
N ARG A 30 17.64 9.53 25.42
CA ARG A 30 17.14 9.64 24.04
C ARG A 30 15.71 9.14 23.91
N LEU A 31 15.38 8.01 24.56
CA LEU A 31 14.03 7.46 24.57
C LEU A 31 13.06 8.36 25.35
N ALA A 32 13.45 8.87 26.52
CA ALA A 32 12.63 9.80 27.29
C ALA A 32 12.34 11.09 26.51
N THR A 33 13.37 11.71 25.92
CA THR A 33 13.22 12.89 25.06
C THR A 33 12.33 12.60 23.86
N LYS A 34 12.54 11.48 23.17
CA LYS A 34 11.70 11.05 22.05
C LYS A 34 10.23 10.92 22.47
N PHE A 35 9.98 10.31 23.62
CA PHE A 35 8.64 10.15 24.16
C PHE A 35 8.00 11.49 24.54
N ASP A 36 8.75 12.39 25.17
CA ASP A 36 8.27 13.73 25.50
C ASP A 36 7.93 14.56 24.25
N GLU A 37 8.72 14.41 23.17
CA GLU A 37 8.53 15.15 21.92
C GLU A 37 7.41 14.58 21.03
N THR A 38 7.32 13.25 20.91
CA THR A 38 6.44 12.59 19.93
C THR A 38 5.29 11.79 20.54
N GLY A 39 5.32 11.55 21.86
CA GLY A 39 4.39 10.66 22.55
C GLY A 39 4.54 9.19 22.17
N SER A 40 5.55 8.82 21.38
CA SER A 40 5.74 7.46 20.86
C SER A 40 7.16 6.97 21.06
N MET A 41 7.29 5.68 21.38
CA MET A 41 8.58 4.98 21.44
C MET A 41 8.91 4.28 20.11
N GLU A 42 7.98 4.24 19.15
CA GLU A 42 8.16 3.57 17.85
C GLU A 42 9.23 4.22 16.98
N ASP A 43 9.96 3.41 16.22
CA ASP A 43 10.97 3.90 15.26
C ASP A 43 10.38 4.95 14.31
N ALA A 44 11.10 6.05 14.14
CA ALA A 44 10.71 7.05 13.15
C ALA A 44 10.77 6.45 11.73
N PRO A 45 9.88 6.89 10.81
CA PRO A 45 9.93 6.43 9.44
C PRO A 45 11.31 6.72 8.85
N ARG A 46 11.93 5.68 8.28
CA ARG A 46 13.24 5.78 7.65
C ARG A 46 13.07 6.36 6.25
N SER A 47 13.97 7.24 5.84
CA SER A 47 13.94 7.88 4.51
C SER A 47 13.98 6.87 3.35
N GLY A 48 14.57 5.68 3.58
CA GLY A 48 14.59 4.60 2.60
C GLY A 48 15.33 4.97 1.31
N ARG A 49 15.19 4.11 0.28
CA ARG A 49 15.71 4.40 -1.06
C ARG A 49 14.68 5.23 -1.83
N PRO A 50 15.07 6.36 -2.45
CA PRO A 50 14.14 7.18 -3.21
C PRO A 50 13.54 6.41 -4.38
N THR A 51 12.25 6.64 -4.62
CA THR A 51 11.48 6.04 -5.69
C THR A 51 11.77 6.77 -7.00
N SER A 52 12.40 6.11 -7.96
CA SER A 52 12.82 6.77 -9.21
C SER A 52 11.84 6.62 -10.38
N ILE A 53 10.98 5.58 -10.37
CA ILE A 53 10.10 5.26 -11.51
C ILE A 53 8.63 5.17 -11.12
N THR A 54 8.30 4.72 -9.91
CA THR A 54 6.93 4.79 -9.37
C THR A 54 6.66 6.21 -8.87
N THR A 55 6.81 7.19 -9.76
CA THR A 55 6.40 8.58 -9.55
C THR A 55 4.91 8.71 -9.86
N GLU A 56 4.26 9.75 -9.34
CA GLU A 56 2.83 9.99 -9.56
C GLU A 56 2.50 10.08 -11.06
N GLU A 57 3.32 10.79 -11.82
CA GLU A 57 3.20 10.93 -13.28
C GLU A 57 3.21 9.57 -14.00
N ASN A 58 4.18 8.70 -13.69
CA ASN A 58 4.25 7.38 -14.31
C ASN A 58 3.12 6.46 -13.85
N MET A 59 2.63 6.63 -12.62
CA MET A 59 1.47 5.91 -12.13
C MET A 59 0.21 6.32 -12.90
N GLU A 60 0.02 7.60 -13.14
CA GLU A 60 -1.10 8.14 -13.92
C GLU A 60 -1.06 7.64 -15.37
N LEU A 61 0.08 7.74 -16.04
CA LEU A 61 0.27 7.24 -17.42
C LEU A 61 -0.04 5.74 -17.55
N VAL A 62 0.43 4.93 -16.60
CA VAL A 62 0.13 3.49 -16.59
C VAL A 62 -1.35 3.25 -16.34
N SER A 63 -1.97 3.97 -15.39
CA SER A 63 -3.39 3.85 -15.07
C SER A 63 -4.28 4.18 -16.27
N GLU A 64 -4.01 5.29 -16.96
CA GLU A 64 -4.74 5.72 -18.15
C GLU A 64 -4.63 4.69 -19.27
N SER A 65 -3.42 4.19 -19.53
CA SER A 65 -3.16 3.17 -20.57
C SER A 65 -4.01 1.91 -20.38
N TYR A 66 -4.19 1.45 -19.14
CA TYR A 66 -5.04 0.29 -18.82
C TYR A 66 -6.52 0.63 -18.70
N THR A 67 -6.88 1.88 -18.44
CA THR A 67 -8.28 2.34 -18.48
C THR A 67 -8.79 2.36 -19.93
N LEU A 68 -7.98 2.88 -20.86
CA LEU A 68 -8.30 2.91 -22.29
C LEU A 68 -8.31 1.51 -22.92
N ASN A 69 -7.40 0.63 -22.51
CA ASN A 69 -7.36 -0.74 -23.01
C ASN A 69 -7.00 -1.73 -21.88
N PRO A 70 -8.01 -2.30 -21.19
CA PRO A 70 -7.81 -3.25 -20.10
C PRO A 70 -7.12 -4.56 -20.52
N GLN A 71 -7.12 -4.89 -21.82
CA GLN A 71 -6.51 -6.11 -22.36
C GLN A 71 -5.05 -5.90 -22.79
N LYS A 72 -4.52 -4.66 -22.69
CA LYS A 72 -3.17 -4.33 -23.12
C LYS A 72 -2.15 -5.17 -22.33
N SER A 73 -1.16 -5.73 -23.03
CA SER A 73 -0.10 -6.49 -22.36
C SER A 73 0.91 -5.56 -21.68
N GLN A 74 1.52 -6.02 -20.58
CA GLN A 74 2.60 -5.28 -19.91
C GLN A 74 3.78 -4.95 -20.83
N ARG A 75 4.09 -5.83 -21.80
CA ARG A 75 5.17 -5.58 -22.78
C ARG A 75 4.80 -4.45 -23.73
N ARG A 76 3.54 -4.39 -24.16
CA ARG A 76 3.03 -3.32 -25.02
C ARG A 76 2.98 -2.00 -24.26
N ALA A 77 2.42 -2.00 -23.05
CA ALA A 77 2.39 -0.80 -22.19
C ALA A 77 3.80 -0.27 -21.90
N ALA A 78 4.78 -1.14 -21.66
CA ALA A 78 6.17 -0.76 -21.49
C ALA A 78 6.76 -0.06 -22.73
N HIS A 79 6.49 -0.59 -23.92
CA HIS A 79 6.93 0.00 -25.18
C HIS A 79 6.21 1.33 -25.48
N ASP A 80 4.90 1.40 -25.26
CA ASP A 80 4.10 2.60 -25.53
C ASP A 80 4.47 3.77 -24.61
N LEU A 81 4.84 3.48 -23.36
CA LEU A 81 5.12 4.50 -22.32
C LEU A 81 6.63 4.76 -22.12
N ASP A 82 7.51 4.07 -22.86
CA ASP A 82 8.96 4.07 -22.66
C ASP A 82 9.40 3.76 -21.20
N ILE A 83 8.66 2.87 -20.55
CA ILE A 83 8.92 2.43 -19.17
C ILE A 83 9.32 0.96 -19.20
N SER A 84 10.34 0.58 -18.41
CA SER A 84 10.73 -0.83 -18.34
C SER A 84 9.56 -1.72 -17.90
N ARG A 85 9.45 -2.93 -18.47
CA ARG A 85 8.39 -3.90 -18.10
C ARG A 85 8.34 -4.18 -16.59
N SER A 86 9.50 -4.25 -15.94
CA SER A 86 9.62 -4.42 -14.48
C SER A 86 8.97 -3.27 -13.71
N SER A 87 9.16 -2.04 -14.19
CA SER A 87 8.58 -0.84 -13.58
C SER A 87 7.07 -0.78 -13.81
N VAL A 88 6.58 -1.07 -15.02
CA VAL A 88 5.14 -1.20 -15.30
C VAL A 88 4.50 -2.21 -14.35
N ARG A 89 5.13 -3.39 -14.18
CA ARG A 89 4.64 -4.40 -13.22
C ARG A 89 4.61 -3.89 -11.78
N ARG A 90 5.61 -3.13 -11.35
CA ARG A 90 5.67 -2.54 -10.00
C ARG A 90 4.57 -1.50 -9.81
N ILE A 91 4.38 -0.60 -10.76
CA ILE A 91 3.33 0.41 -10.78
C ILE A 91 1.95 -0.24 -10.75
N MET A 92 1.70 -1.26 -11.58
CA MET A 92 0.44 -2.02 -11.54
C MET A 92 0.16 -2.63 -10.16
N LYS A 93 1.18 -3.09 -9.44
CA LYS A 93 1.03 -3.63 -8.08
C LYS A 93 0.65 -2.53 -7.09
N GLU A 94 1.27 -1.36 -7.20
CA GLU A 94 0.98 -0.19 -6.36
C GLU A 94 -0.45 0.31 -6.56
N LEU A 95 -0.88 0.41 -7.82
CA LEU A 95 -2.24 0.77 -8.21
C LEU A 95 -3.27 -0.35 -7.98
N ASN A 96 -2.85 -1.49 -7.43
CA ASN A 96 -3.67 -2.69 -7.22
C ASN A 96 -4.40 -3.18 -8.49
N LEU A 97 -3.87 -2.90 -9.68
CA LEU A 97 -4.45 -3.32 -10.96
C LEU A 97 -4.35 -4.84 -11.10
N LYS A 98 -5.47 -5.48 -11.46
CA LYS A 98 -5.53 -6.91 -11.72
C LYS A 98 -5.63 -7.17 -13.22
N PRO A 99 -4.96 -8.21 -13.74
CA PRO A 99 -5.15 -8.61 -15.12
C PRO A 99 -6.61 -8.92 -15.40
N TYR A 100 -7.16 -8.35 -16.47
CA TYR A 100 -8.49 -8.71 -16.94
C TYR A 100 -8.48 -10.16 -17.46
N LYS A 101 -9.38 -10.98 -16.93
CA LYS A 101 -9.60 -12.36 -17.41
C LYS A 101 -10.94 -12.40 -18.16
N PRO A 102 -10.95 -12.45 -19.51
CA PRO A 102 -12.19 -12.59 -20.25
C PRO A 102 -12.88 -13.89 -19.84
N ARG A 103 -14.20 -13.82 -19.62
CA ARG A 103 -15.05 -14.99 -19.44
C ARG A 103 -15.72 -15.29 -20.77
N LEU A 104 -15.68 -16.54 -21.20
CA LEU A 104 -16.49 -16.97 -22.33
C LEU A 104 -17.94 -17.03 -21.88
N LEU A 105 -18.79 -16.19 -22.48
CA LEU A 105 -20.22 -16.13 -22.24
C LEU A 105 -20.97 -16.40 -23.55
N GLN A 106 -22.26 -16.69 -23.46
CA GLN A 106 -23.12 -16.79 -24.63
C GLN A 106 -23.13 -15.45 -25.37
N ALA A 107 -23.03 -15.51 -26.70
CA ALA A 107 -23.17 -14.31 -27.52
C ALA A 107 -24.60 -13.77 -27.39
N LEU A 108 -24.73 -12.45 -27.29
CA LEU A 108 -26.02 -11.78 -27.34
C LEU A 108 -26.35 -11.49 -28.80
N ASN A 109 -27.53 -11.94 -29.22
CA ASN A 109 -28.16 -11.53 -30.47
C ASN A 109 -28.77 -10.13 -30.31
N GLU A 110 -29.13 -9.52 -31.44
CA GLU A 110 -29.66 -8.14 -31.48
C GLU A 110 -30.92 -7.95 -30.63
N ASP A 111 -31.81 -8.95 -30.59
CA ASP A 111 -33.06 -8.94 -29.82
C ASP A 111 -32.88 -9.27 -28.32
N ASP A 112 -31.74 -9.84 -27.91
CA ASP A 112 -31.56 -10.37 -26.56
C ASP A 112 -31.60 -9.31 -25.44
N PRO A 113 -31.08 -8.07 -25.63
CA PRO A 113 -31.19 -7.02 -24.61
C PRO A 113 -32.65 -6.73 -24.22
N ASP A 114 -33.54 -6.58 -25.20
CA ASP A 114 -34.95 -6.22 -24.98
C ASP A 114 -35.69 -7.36 -24.26
N ARG A 115 -35.55 -8.60 -24.75
CA ARG A 115 -36.18 -9.77 -24.12
C ARG A 115 -35.70 -9.98 -22.68
N ARG A 116 -34.41 -9.73 -22.40
CA ARG A 116 -33.84 -9.84 -21.05
C ARG A 116 -34.36 -8.75 -20.12
N LEU A 117 -34.57 -7.54 -20.62
CA LEU A 117 -35.16 -6.44 -19.87
C LEU A 117 -36.61 -6.76 -19.50
N GLU A 118 -37.43 -7.15 -20.48
CA GLU A 118 -38.84 -7.54 -20.28
C GLU A 118 -38.98 -8.66 -19.24
N PHE A 119 -38.16 -9.71 -19.36
CA PHE A 119 -38.15 -10.79 -18.37
C PHE A 119 -37.79 -10.27 -16.97
N SER A 120 -36.78 -9.40 -16.86
CA SER A 120 -36.34 -8.85 -15.56
C SER A 120 -37.43 -7.97 -14.93
N GLN A 121 -38.13 -7.16 -15.72
CA GLN A 121 -39.27 -6.35 -15.27
C GLN A 121 -40.43 -7.24 -14.81
N TRP A 122 -40.78 -8.25 -15.61
CA TRP A 122 -41.82 -9.22 -15.25
C TRP A 122 -41.53 -9.90 -13.91
N VAL A 123 -40.28 -10.35 -13.68
CA VAL A 123 -39.89 -10.97 -12.39
C VAL A 123 -40.02 -10.00 -11.21
N LEU A 124 -39.73 -8.72 -11.41
CA LEU A 124 -39.82 -7.70 -10.35
C LEU A 124 -41.26 -7.28 -10.03
N ASP A 125 -42.16 -7.32 -11.01
CA ASP A 125 -43.58 -6.97 -10.87
C ASP A 125 -44.47 -8.15 -10.45
N SER A 126 -43.89 -9.35 -10.30
CA SER A 126 -44.56 -10.59 -9.89
C SER A 126 -44.63 -10.79 -8.37
#